data_AF-A0A182VT98-F1
#
_entry.id   AF-A0A182VT98-F1
#
_cell.length_a   1.000
_cell.length_b   1.000
_cell.length_c   1.000
_cell.angle_alpha   90.00
_cell.angle_beta   90.00
_cell.angle_gamma   90.00
#
_symmetry.space_group_name_H-M   'P 1'
#
loop_
_entity.id
_entity.type
_entity.pdbx_description
1 polymer ?
#
loop_
_entity_poly.entity_id
_entity_poly.type
_entity_poly.pdbx_seq_one_letter_code
_entity_poly.pdbx_strand_id
1 'polypeptide(L)'
;MDPNAQVERVPRGKQNNATKAPKSGAITTPQKIYRQPAQDKLDKLRASLEEQEEEHEKSQFFHIGHFHFFAAYCSRQARDADSSTNELRRDLRILTRSTNKFIIAGDLNARHQDWGNARANKNGAILREDAQAGLYGVVFPFQPTFANGRHNTTLDIFLTNPWETVSMFLLR
;
A
#
# COMPACT_ATOMS: atom_id res chain seq x y z
N MET A 1 23.19 -8.48 -30.85
CA MET A 1 24.53 -8.26 -30.28
C MET A 1 25.33 -7.55 -31.35
N ASP A 2 25.55 -6.26 -31.17
CA ASP A 2 26.26 -5.41 -32.13
C ASP A 2 27.53 -4.89 -31.42
N PRO A 3 28.74 -5.23 -31.90
CA PRO A 3 29.99 -4.90 -31.23
C PRO A 3 30.74 -3.84 -32.04
N ASN A 4 30.52 -2.54 -31.78
CA ASN A 4 31.49 -1.47 -32.07
C ASN A 4 30.92 -0.07 -31.84
N ALA A 5 31.49 0.68 -30.89
CA ALA A 5 31.70 2.13 -30.93
C ALA A 5 32.47 2.51 -29.65
N GLN A 6 33.79 2.42 -29.66
CA GLN A 6 34.73 3.51 -29.98
C GLN A 6 34.61 4.71 -29.03
N VAL A 7 35.70 4.86 -28.27
CA VAL A 7 36.02 5.78 -27.19
C VAL A 7 36.34 7.17 -27.76
N GLU A 8 35.83 8.23 -27.14
CA GLU A 8 36.38 9.58 -27.34
C GLU A 8 36.74 10.22 -26.00
N ARG A 9 38.04 10.49 -25.82
CA ARG A 9 38.63 11.14 -24.63
C ARG A 9 38.69 12.65 -24.87
N VAL A 10 38.13 13.44 -23.96
CA VAL A 10 38.28 14.90 -23.95
C VAL A 10 39.48 15.31 -23.07
N PRO A 11 40.35 16.24 -23.51
CA PRO A 11 41.60 16.56 -22.84
C PRO A 11 41.48 17.55 -21.66
N ARG A 12 42.40 17.37 -20.70
CA ARG A 12 42.62 18.21 -19.51
C ARG A 12 43.20 19.58 -19.89
N GLY A 13 42.48 20.64 -19.57
CA GLY A 13 43.01 22.01 -19.52
C GLY A 13 43.51 22.36 -18.12
N LYS A 14 44.84 22.46 -17.95
CA LYS A 14 45.47 23.17 -16.83
C LYS A 14 45.71 24.61 -17.25
N GLN A 15 45.26 25.58 -16.46
CA GLN A 15 45.79 26.95 -16.52
C GLN A 15 46.17 27.41 -15.12
N ASN A 16 47.48 27.58 -14.96
CA ASN A 16 48.13 28.25 -13.86
C ASN A 16 48.03 29.76 -14.14
N ASN A 17 47.64 30.56 -13.15
CA ASN A 17 48.01 31.98 -13.13
C ASN A 17 48.38 32.36 -11.70
N ALA A 18 49.70 32.47 -11.50
CA ALA A 18 50.31 33.11 -10.36
C ALA A 18 50.14 34.62 -10.49
N THR A 19 49.66 35.29 -9.44
CA THR A 19 49.70 36.75 -9.38
C THR A 19 50.21 37.20 -8.02
N LYS A 20 51.15 38.13 -8.09
CA LYS A 20 52.04 38.66 -7.05
C LYS A 20 51.31 39.23 -5.84
N ALA A 21 51.92 39.00 -4.68
CA ALA A 21 51.62 39.68 -3.42
C ALA A 21 52.01 41.18 -3.45
N PRO A 22 51.15 42.07 -2.94
CA PRO A 22 51.56 43.38 -2.47
C PRO A 22 51.79 43.40 -0.95
N LYS A 23 52.68 44.32 -0.56
CA LYS A 23 53.32 44.47 0.75
C LYS A 23 52.38 45.03 1.83
N SER A 24 52.74 44.67 3.06
CA SER A 24 52.17 45.13 4.33
C SER A 24 52.07 46.65 4.46
N GLY A 25 50.87 47.14 4.75
CA GLY A 25 50.60 48.45 5.34
C GLY A 25 49.57 48.25 6.45
N ALA A 26 50.03 48.26 7.71
CA ALA A 26 49.15 48.16 8.86
C ALA A 26 48.41 49.49 9.05
N ILE A 27 47.11 49.48 8.80
CA ILE A 27 46.18 50.53 9.23
C ILE A 27 45.17 49.86 10.15
N THR A 28 45.36 50.02 11.45
CA THR A 28 44.44 49.57 12.50
C THR A 28 43.28 50.56 12.60
N THR A 29 42.27 50.36 11.75
CA THR A 29 40.95 50.95 11.94
C THR A 29 40.14 50.02 12.86
N PRO A 30 39.46 50.53 13.91
CA PRO A 30 38.60 49.69 14.72
C PRO A 30 37.44 49.17 13.85
N GLN A 31 37.52 47.90 13.46
CA GLN A 31 36.38 47.19 12.90
C GLN A 31 35.31 47.13 14.00
N LYS A 32 34.32 48.01 13.93
CA LYS A 32 33.02 47.74 14.54
C LYS A 32 32.56 46.42 13.94
N ILE A 33 32.58 45.38 14.76
CA ILE A 33 32.02 44.07 14.46
C ILE A 33 30.52 44.28 14.27
N TYR A 34 30.13 44.64 13.05
CA TYR A 34 28.78 44.45 12.57
C TYR A 34 28.63 42.94 12.37
N ARG A 35 28.40 42.19 13.46
CA ARG A 35 27.60 40.95 13.40
C ARG A 35 26.17 41.40 13.13
N GLN A 36 25.94 41.81 11.88
CA GLN A 36 25.24 41.05 10.85
C GLN A 36 23.81 40.71 11.29
N PRO A 37 22.85 41.65 11.08
CA PRO A 37 21.44 41.30 10.91
C PRO A 37 21.19 40.25 9.81
N ALA A 38 22.22 39.89 9.03
CA ALA A 38 22.19 38.78 8.07
C ALA A 38 22.27 37.40 8.74
N GLN A 39 23.01 37.24 9.84
CA GLN A 39 23.16 35.94 10.51
C GLN A 39 21.87 35.56 11.24
N ASP A 40 21.28 36.51 11.97
CA ASP A 40 19.99 36.33 12.63
C ASP A 40 18.85 36.01 11.64
N LYS A 41 18.94 36.53 10.41
CA LYS A 41 18.00 36.20 9.33
C LYS A 41 18.21 34.79 8.80
N LEU A 42 19.46 34.34 8.65
CA LEU A 42 19.79 32.98 8.22
C LEU A 42 19.36 31.95 9.26
N ASP A 43 19.57 32.23 10.55
CA ASP A 43 19.22 31.31 11.63
C ASP A 43 17.68 31.19 11.77
N LYS A 44 16.93 32.29 11.57
CA LYS A 44 15.46 32.25 11.49
C LYS A 44 14.94 31.50 10.28
N LEU A 45 15.59 31.63 9.11
CA LEU A 45 15.22 30.87 7.92
C LEU A 45 15.47 29.37 8.10
N ARG A 46 16.59 28.99 8.73
CA ARG A 46 16.88 27.58 9.04
C ARG A 46 15.89 26.99 10.03
N ALA A 47 15.59 27.70 11.12
CA ALA A 47 14.58 27.24 12.08
C ALA A 47 13.19 27.08 11.42
N SER A 48 12.80 28.02 10.55
CA SER A 48 11.52 27.93 9.82
C SER A 48 11.51 26.79 8.79
N LEU A 49 12.65 26.45 8.20
CA LEU A 49 12.79 25.31 7.28
C LEU A 49 12.74 23.98 8.03
N GLU A 50 13.43 23.86 9.17
CA GLU A 50 13.38 22.67 10.03
C GLU A 50 11.96 22.44 10.58
N GLU A 51 11.26 23.50 10.98
CA GLU A 51 9.87 23.42 11.45
C GLU A 51 8.90 23.01 10.32
N GLN A 52 9.14 23.49 9.08
CA GLN A 52 8.40 23.05 7.90
C GLN A 52 8.71 21.61 7.50
N GLU A 53 9.97 21.16 7.60
CA GLU A 53 10.35 19.76 7.34
C GLU A 53 9.75 18.82 8.40
N GLU A 54 9.70 19.23 9.67
CA GLU A 54 9.07 18.47 10.75
C GLU A 54 7.53 18.43 10.61
N GLU A 55 6.90 19.50 10.12
CA GLU A 55 5.48 19.49 9.74
C GLU A 55 5.23 18.64 8.49
N HIS A 56 6.16 18.59 7.54
CA HIS A 56 6.05 17.75 6.34
C HIS A 56 6.26 16.26 6.66
N GLU A 57 7.10 15.91 7.65
CA GLU A 57 7.21 14.55 8.19
C GLU A 57 5.99 14.16 9.05
N LYS A 58 5.38 15.11 9.79
CA LYS A 58 4.12 14.88 10.54
C LYS A 58 2.91 14.80 9.62
N SER A 59 2.96 15.48 8.48
CA SER A 59 2.03 15.30 7.37
C SER A 59 2.44 14.07 6.55
N GLN A 60 2.49 12.90 7.21
CA GLN A 60 2.38 11.64 6.49
C GLN A 60 1.12 11.71 5.65
N PHE A 61 1.31 11.90 4.35
CA PHE A 61 0.27 11.75 3.35
C PHE A 61 -0.30 10.34 3.53
N PHE A 62 -1.43 10.24 4.25
CA PHE A 62 -2.32 9.11 4.10
C PHE A 62 -2.85 9.22 2.68
N HIS A 63 -2.18 8.56 1.74
CA HIS A 63 -2.86 8.13 0.53
C HIS A 63 -3.98 7.20 1.00
N ILE A 64 -5.18 7.78 1.16
CA ILE A 64 -6.42 7.03 1.22
C ILE A 64 -6.52 6.39 -0.15
N GLY A 65 -5.93 5.20 -0.29
CA GLY A 65 -5.95 4.45 -1.54
C GLY A 65 -7.39 4.28 -2.01
N HIS A 66 -7.58 4.12 -3.32
CA HIS A 66 -8.90 3.79 -3.85
C HIS A 66 -9.32 2.42 -3.31
N PHE A 67 -10.35 2.40 -2.47
CA PHE A 67 -11.01 1.18 -2.00
C PHE A 67 -12.28 0.94 -2.80
N HIS A 68 -12.51 -0.32 -3.18
CA HIS A 68 -13.76 -0.77 -3.74
C HIS A 68 -14.54 -1.58 -2.71
N PHE A 69 -15.79 -1.19 -2.47
CA PHE A 69 -16.71 -1.92 -1.61
C PHE A 69 -17.78 -2.56 -2.47
N PHE A 70 -17.95 -3.86 -2.34
CA PHE A 70 -18.97 -4.62 -3.04
C PHE A 70 -19.87 -5.30 -2.02
N ALA A 71 -21.19 -5.09 -2.17
CA ALA A 71 -22.18 -5.94 -1.52
C ALA A 71 -22.49 -7.10 -2.46
N ALA A 72 -22.42 -8.34 -1.96
CA ALA A 72 -22.64 -9.54 -2.75
C ALA A 72 -23.67 -10.46 -2.10
N TYR A 73 -24.53 -11.06 -2.92
CA TYR A 73 -25.50 -12.05 -2.49
C TYR A 73 -25.56 -13.20 -3.48
N CYS A 74 -25.26 -14.42 -3.02
CA CYS A 74 -25.39 -15.64 -3.82
C CYS A 74 -26.67 -16.37 -3.43
N SER A 75 -27.75 -16.10 -4.18
CA SER A 75 -29.07 -16.69 -3.92
C SER A 75 -29.12 -18.22 -3.91
N ARG A 76 -28.14 -18.90 -4.52
CA ARG A 76 -28.11 -20.36 -4.64
C ARG A 76 -26.70 -20.92 -4.49
N GLN A 77 -26.64 -22.16 -4.01
CA GLN A 77 -25.43 -22.97 -4.05
C GLN A 77 -25.15 -23.38 -5.50
N ALA A 78 -23.90 -23.20 -5.92
CA ALA A 78 -23.43 -23.66 -7.21
C ALA A 78 -23.55 -25.18 -7.35
N ARG A 79 -23.89 -25.63 -8.55
CA ARG A 79 -24.02 -27.05 -8.90
C ARG A 79 -23.11 -27.34 -10.10
N ASP A 80 -22.72 -28.60 -10.23
CA ASP A 80 -21.89 -29.03 -11.38
C ASP A 80 -22.74 -29.24 -12.65
N ALA A 81 -24.05 -29.47 -12.47
CA ALA A 81 -24.98 -29.71 -13.57
C ALA A 81 -25.41 -28.42 -14.30
N ASP A 82 -25.08 -27.24 -13.78
CA ASP A 82 -25.43 -25.95 -14.37
C ASP A 82 -24.21 -25.04 -14.50
N SER A 83 -24.37 -23.92 -15.22
CA SER A 83 -23.31 -22.93 -15.43
C SER A 83 -22.95 -22.14 -14.18
N SER A 84 -23.65 -22.33 -13.05
CA SER A 84 -23.53 -21.49 -11.86
C SER A 84 -22.14 -21.53 -11.22
N THR A 85 -21.45 -22.69 -11.30
CA THR A 85 -20.06 -22.81 -10.84
C THR A 85 -19.12 -21.91 -11.64
N ASN A 86 -19.29 -21.88 -12.96
CA ASN A 86 -18.46 -21.07 -13.84
C ASN A 86 -18.81 -19.58 -13.72
N GLU A 87 -20.08 -19.24 -13.54
CA GLU A 87 -20.56 -17.88 -13.29
C GLU A 87 -19.96 -17.32 -11.99
N LEU A 88 -20.07 -18.05 -10.88
CA LEU A 88 -19.50 -17.62 -9.60
C LEU A 88 -17.98 -17.37 -9.71
N ARG A 89 -17.23 -18.30 -10.31
CA ARG A 89 -15.78 -18.12 -10.52
C ARG A 89 -15.46 -16.93 -11.41
N ARG A 90 -16.24 -16.72 -12.47
CA ARG A 90 -16.06 -15.59 -13.38
C ARG A 90 -16.28 -14.28 -12.65
N ASP A 91 -17.37 -14.17 -11.89
CA ASP A 91 -17.72 -12.96 -11.17
C ASP A 91 -16.69 -12.63 -10.09
N LEU A 92 -16.28 -13.63 -9.29
CA LEU A 92 -15.21 -13.46 -8.30
C LEU A 92 -13.92 -12.97 -8.95
N ARG A 93 -13.50 -13.58 -10.07
CA ARG A 93 -12.31 -13.12 -10.82
C ARG A 93 -12.44 -11.70 -11.32
N ILE A 94 -13.62 -11.27 -11.77
CA ILE A 94 -13.82 -9.88 -12.23
C ILE A 94 -13.68 -8.93 -11.05
N LEU A 95 -14.31 -9.25 -9.91
CA LEU A 95 -14.29 -8.39 -8.73
C LEU A 95 -12.91 -8.31 -8.07
N THR A 96 -12.13 -9.40 -8.10
CA THR A 96 -10.86 -9.51 -7.37
C THR A 96 -9.63 -9.22 -8.23
N ARG A 97 -9.76 -9.08 -9.55
CA ARG A 97 -8.64 -8.77 -10.46
C ARG A 97 -8.17 -7.32 -10.43
N SER A 98 -8.84 -6.44 -9.68
CA SER A 98 -8.43 -5.05 -9.58
C SER A 98 -7.11 -4.91 -8.81
N THR A 99 -6.25 -3.99 -9.23
CA THR A 99 -5.07 -3.57 -8.45
C THR A 99 -5.46 -2.75 -7.22
N ASN A 100 -6.69 -2.24 -7.17
CA ASN A 100 -7.21 -1.48 -6.05
C ASN A 100 -7.51 -2.41 -4.87
N LYS A 101 -7.49 -1.82 -3.67
CA LYS A 101 -7.93 -2.52 -2.48
C LYS A 101 -9.44 -2.78 -2.57
N PHE A 102 -9.90 -3.95 -2.14
CA PHE A 102 -11.32 -4.28 -2.17
C PHE A 102 -11.79 -4.99 -0.91
N ILE A 103 -13.07 -4.79 -0.61
CA ILE A 103 -13.84 -5.57 0.35
C ILE A 103 -15.12 -6.00 -0.36
N ILE A 104 -15.30 -7.31 -0.51
CA ILE A 104 -16.57 -7.91 -0.96
C ILE A 104 -17.24 -8.49 0.28
N ALA A 105 -18.46 -8.06 0.59
CA ALA A 105 -19.16 -8.45 1.81
C ALA A 105 -20.59 -8.92 1.50
N GLY A 106 -21.01 -10.00 2.17
CA GLY A 106 -22.41 -10.41 2.21
C GLY A 106 -22.59 -11.92 2.28
N ASP A 107 -23.83 -12.35 2.06
CA ASP A 107 -24.20 -13.77 2.08
C ASP A 107 -23.86 -14.42 0.73
N LEU A 108 -22.69 -15.07 0.69
CA LEU A 108 -22.23 -15.84 -0.47
C LEU A 108 -22.79 -17.28 -0.48
N ASN A 109 -23.67 -17.60 0.48
CA ASN A 109 -24.26 -18.93 0.69
C ASN A 109 -23.19 -20.02 0.66
N ALA A 110 -22.02 -19.69 1.21
CA ALA A 110 -20.81 -20.48 1.12
C ALA A 110 -20.52 -21.13 2.45
N ARG A 111 -20.49 -22.46 2.46
CA ARG A 111 -20.20 -23.26 3.66
C ARG A 111 -18.85 -23.93 3.49
N HIS A 112 -18.00 -23.83 4.50
CA HIS A 112 -16.73 -24.54 4.60
C HIS A 112 -16.34 -24.69 6.07
N GLN A 113 -15.61 -25.75 6.40
CA GLN A 113 -15.15 -26.05 7.75
C GLN A 113 -14.23 -24.96 8.30
N ASP A 114 -13.37 -24.39 7.45
CA ASP A 114 -12.44 -23.31 7.80
C ASP A 114 -13.11 -22.07 8.39
N TRP A 115 -14.38 -21.80 8.09
CA TRP A 115 -15.16 -20.71 8.71
C TRP A 115 -16.29 -21.20 9.61
N GLY A 116 -16.14 -22.40 10.20
CA GLY A 116 -16.98 -22.88 11.29
C GLY A 116 -18.24 -23.65 10.89
N ASN A 117 -18.39 -24.03 9.62
CA ASN A 117 -19.53 -24.87 9.20
C ASN A 117 -19.23 -26.37 9.32
N ALA A 118 -20.25 -27.19 9.55
CA ALA A 118 -20.09 -28.64 9.69
C ALA A 118 -19.62 -29.35 8.40
N ARG A 119 -19.96 -28.81 7.22
CA ARG A 119 -19.62 -29.37 5.91
C ARG A 119 -19.36 -28.28 4.89
N ALA A 120 -18.46 -28.53 3.96
CA ALA A 120 -18.30 -27.70 2.78
C ALA A 120 -19.45 -27.89 1.79
N ASN A 121 -19.86 -26.80 1.14
CA ASN A 121 -20.68 -26.82 -0.07
C ASN A 121 -19.85 -26.34 -1.27
N LYS A 122 -20.45 -26.33 -2.48
CA LYS A 122 -19.70 -25.99 -3.69
C LYS A 122 -19.15 -24.56 -3.68
N ASN A 123 -19.96 -23.58 -3.26
CA ASN A 123 -19.53 -22.19 -3.13
C ASN A 123 -18.34 -22.10 -2.18
N GLY A 124 -18.44 -22.71 -1.00
CA GLY A 124 -17.35 -22.66 -0.02
C GLY A 124 -16.08 -23.37 -0.49
N ALA A 125 -16.20 -24.48 -1.22
CA ALA A 125 -15.06 -25.15 -1.83
C ALA A 125 -14.36 -24.26 -2.87
N ILE A 126 -15.12 -23.59 -3.75
CA ILE A 126 -14.59 -22.63 -4.73
C ILE A 126 -13.86 -21.49 -4.03
N LEU A 127 -14.49 -20.89 -3.03
CA LEU A 127 -13.90 -19.77 -2.27
C LEU A 127 -12.62 -20.18 -1.56
N ARG A 128 -12.60 -21.37 -0.98
CA ARG A 128 -11.41 -21.90 -0.32
C ARG A 128 -10.27 -22.12 -1.29
N GLU A 129 -10.54 -22.74 -2.44
CA GLU A 129 -9.55 -23.00 -3.48
C GLU A 129 -8.97 -21.70 -4.05
N ASP A 130 -9.82 -20.74 -4.41
CA ASP A 130 -9.39 -19.43 -4.92
C ASP A 130 -8.57 -18.66 -3.87
N ALA A 131 -8.92 -18.76 -2.59
CA ALA A 131 -8.14 -18.17 -1.50
C ALA A 131 -6.78 -18.84 -1.31
N GLN A 132 -6.69 -20.18 -1.44
CA GLN A 132 -5.41 -20.91 -1.43
C GLN A 132 -4.51 -20.52 -2.60
N ALA A 133 -5.11 -20.24 -3.75
CA ALA A 133 -4.41 -19.74 -4.92
C ALA A 133 -4.01 -18.25 -4.81
N GLY A 134 -4.34 -17.59 -3.70
CA GLY A 134 -3.94 -16.20 -3.43
C GLY A 134 -4.75 -15.15 -4.18
N LEU A 135 -5.95 -15.47 -4.67
CA LEU A 135 -6.80 -14.48 -5.34
C LEU A 135 -7.37 -13.46 -4.34
N TYR A 136 -7.64 -13.89 -3.11
CA TYR A 136 -8.17 -13.07 -2.02
C TYR A 136 -7.99 -13.77 -0.67
N GLY A 137 -8.13 -13.01 0.41
CA GLY A 137 -8.34 -13.52 1.76
C GLY A 137 -9.83 -13.76 2.03
N VAL A 138 -10.14 -14.74 2.90
CA VAL A 138 -11.50 -14.94 3.42
C VAL A 138 -11.50 -14.58 4.90
N VAL A 139 -12.30 -13.59 5.27
CA VAL A 139 -12.49 -13.14 6.65
C VAL A 139 -13.92 -13.48 7.07
N PHE A 140 -14.05 -14.06 8.26
CA PHE A 140 -15.32 -14.55 8.76
C PHE A 140 -15.47 -14.25 10.27
N PRO A 141 -16.71 -14.11 10.76
CA PRO A 141 -16.97 -13.97 12.19
C PRO A 141 -16.80 -15.32 12.89
N PHE A 142 -16.46 -15.26 14.18
CA PHE A 142 -16.36 -16.45 15.02
C PHE A 142 -17.73 -17.04 15.37
N GLN A 143 -18.75 -16.19 15.42
CA GLN A 143 -20.13 -16.60 15.71
C GLN A 143 -20.88 -16.91 14.41
N PRO A 144 -21.79 -17.90 14.42
CA PRO A 144 -22.67 -18.17 13.29
C PRO A 144 -23.48 -16.93 12.89
N THR A 145 -23.63 -16.70 11.59
CA THR A 145 -24.38 -15.54 11.07
C THR A 145 -25.79 -15.88 10.64
N PHE A 146 -26.08 -17.18 10.51
CA PHE A 146 -27.41 -17.71 10.24
C PHE A 146 -27.74 -18.85 11.21
N ALA A 147 -28.92 -18.78 11.83
CA ALA A 147 -29.42 -19.82 12.74
C ALA A 147 -30.88 -20.13 12.42
N ASN A 148 -31.22 -21.41 12.29
CA ASN A 148 -32.60 -21.87 12.01
C ASN A 148 -33.16 -22.87 13.01
N GLY A 149 -32.79 -22.74 14.29
CA GLY A 149 -33.26 -23.58 15.40
C GLY A 149 -32.68 -25.00 15.43
N ARG A 150 -32.21 -25.52 14.29
CA ARG A 150 -31.55 -26.84 14.18
C ARG A 150 -30.10 -26.74 13.75
N HIS A 151 -29.77 -25.71 12.98
CA HIS A 151 -28.45 -25.54 12.40
C HIS A 151 -28.00 -24.10 12.56
N ASN A 152 -26.72 -23.98 12.94
CA ASN A 152 -25.98 -22.73 12.98
C ASN A 152 -24.95 -22.78 11.86
N THR A 153 -24.93 -21.76 11.02
CA THR A 153 -24.02 -21.67 9.88
C THR A 153 -23.46 -20.25 9.76
N THR A 154 -22.20 -20.16 9.35
CA THR A 154 -21.55 -18.90 8.99
C THR A 154 -21.63 -18.76 7.47
N LEU A 155 -22.46 -17.83 7.00
CA LEU A 155 -22.71 -17.60 5.57
C LEU A 155 -22.29 -16.19 5.13
N ASP A 156 -22.37 -15.22 6.04
CA ASP A 156 -21.90 -13.87 5.82
C ASP A 156 -20.39 -13.83 6.01
N ILE A 157 -19.68 -13.58 4.91
CA ILE A 157 -18.22 -13.59 4.86
C ILE A 157 -17.73 -12.37 4.08
N PHE A 158 -16.47 -12.01 4.33
CA PHE A 158 -15.79 -10.91 3.68
C PHE A 158 -14.64 -11.47 2.85
N LEU A 159 -14.50 -10.98 1.62
CA LEU A 159 -13.34 -11.24 0.78
C LEU A 159 -12.50 -9.97 0.67
N THR A 160 -11.20 -10.09 0.87
CA THR A 160 -10.25 -8.96 0.85
C THR A 160 -9.05 -9.27 -0.01
N ASN A 161 -8.20 -8.28 -0.30
CA ASN A 161 -6.91 -8.57 -0.89
C ASN A 161 -6.12 -9.58 -0.02
N PRO A 162 -5.33 -10.49 -0.62
CA PRO A 162 -4.69 -11.59 0.10
C PRO A 162 -3.74 -11.13 1.20
N TRP A 163 -3.09 -9.97 1.02
CA TRP A 163 -2.11 -9.41 1.96
C TRP A 163 -2.73 -8.74 3.20
N GLU A 164 -4.02 -8.35 3.16
CA GLU A 164 -4.66 -7.70 4.31
C GLU A 164 -5.14 -8.69 5.37
N THR A 165 -5.24 -9.97 5.01
CA THR A 165 -5.65 -11.06 5.90
C THR A 165 -4.75 -11.16 7.13
N VAL A 166 -3.44 -10.93 6.98
CA VAL A 166 -2.46 -11.07 8.07
C VAL A 166 -2.66 -10.00 9.15
N SER A 167 -3.07 -8.78 8.78
CA SER A 167 -3.29 -7.71 9.77
C SER A 167 -4.58 -7.88 10.57
N MET A 168 -5.64 -8.49 10.01
CA MET A 168 -6.91 -8.64 10.73
C MET A 168 -6.89 -9.75 11.79
N PHE A 169 -6.05 -10.77 11.63
CA PHE A 169 -5.90 -11.83 12.65
C PHE A 169 -4.98 -11.44 13.80
N LEU A 170 -4.16 -10.39 13.67
CA LEU A 170 -3.28 -9.89 14.72
C LEU A 170 -3.94 -8.91 15.70
N LEU A 171 -5.19 -8.52 15.43
CA LEU A 171 -5.98 -7.62 16.29
C LEU A 171 -7.05 -8.36 17.11
N ARG A 172 -7.01 -9.69 17.17
CA ARG A 172 -7.92 -10.52 17.97
C ARG A 172 -7.22 -11.17 19.13
#